data_AF-A0A0F4R5T9-F1
#
_entry.id   AF-A0A0F4R5T9-F1
#
_cell.length_a   1.000
_cell.length_b   1.000
_cell.length_c   1.000
_cell.angle_alpha   90.00
_cell.angle_beta   90.00
_cell.angle_gamma   90.00
#
_symmetry.space_group_name_H-M   'P 1'
#
loop_
_entity.id
_entity.type
_entity.pdbx_description
1 polymer ?
#
loop_
_entity_poly.entity_id
_entity_poly.type
_entity_poly.pdbx_seq_one_letter_code
_entity_poly.pdbx_strand_id
1 'polypeptide(L)'
;MKKVLSFVLTSFIIGNVVAWFTGAAPIEFPKQAYNKDAQMNMAALKQSLKNEPEDLDLLIEIGSQYTLHNDIELAADHLGHAVEIAPNDPLAKAWYNANRAKEAGAMLDLSMGLYKLYKLNDSLKNISQAVIAAPNDLSVRLIRMATFANIGDINPLFDQVFEDEKWFASLLDKQGHYIPDEVKSQFYLSMAQAYLFKDDAVDANKIQTYLELYKAIPEKKASDLEHFSKMEADFISIHDGERGAA
;
A
#
# COMPACT_ATOMS: atom_id res chain seq x y z
N MET A 1 2.85 15.43 13.18
CA MET A 1 2.44 14.26 12.39
C MET A 1 3.10 14.40 11.02
N LYS A 2 4.00 13.48 10.67
CA LYS A 2 4.83 13.56 9.45
C LYS A 2 3.93 13.51 8.20
N LYS A 3 4.27 14.31 7.18
CA LYS A 3 3.47 14.57 5.95
C LYS A 3 3.51 13.43 4.91
N VAL A 4 3.87 12.21 5.34
CA VAL A 4 4.27 11.06 4.51
C VAL A 4 3.09 10.39 3.79
N LEU A 5 1.86 10.65 4.23
CA LEU A 5 0.78 9.67 4.06
C LEU A 5 -0.07 9.84 2.77
N SER A 6 0.54 10.27 1.66
CA SER A 6 -0.25 10.86 0.57
C SER A 6 -0.75 9.95 -0.56
N PHE A 7 -0.33 8.69 -0.74
CA PHE A 7 -0.62 7.99 -2.01
C PHE A 7 -0.59 6.44 -1.93
N VAL A 8 -1.02 5.82 -0.82
CA VAL A 8 -0.69 4.39 -0.57
C VAL A 8 -1.47 3.40 -1.43
N LEU A 9 -2.58 3.78 -2.06
CA LEU A 9 -3.48 2.76 -2.61
C LEU A 9 -3.44 2.56 -4.11
N THR A 10 -3.58 3.62 -4.91
CA THR A 10 -3.55 3.50 -6.38
C THR A 10 -2.26 2.86 -6.88
N SER A 11 -1.19 3.02 -6.13
CA SER A 11 0.18 2.66 -6.53
C SER A 11 0.46 1.19 -6.28
N PHE A 12 -0.34 0.55 -5.43
CA PHE A 12 -0.25 -0.87 -5.14
C PHE A 12 -1.32 -1.67 -5.87
N ILE A 13 -2.20 -1.06 -6.66
CA ILE A 13 -3.16 -1.79 -7.49
C ILE A 13 -2.38 -2.69 -8.44
N ILE A 14 -2.29 -3.97 -8.11
CA ILE A 14 -1.61 -4.97 -8.92
C ILE A 14 -2.64 -5.61 -9.85
N GLY A 15 -2.30 -5.70 -11.14
CA GLY A 15 -3.08 -6.46 -12.10
C GLY A 15 -3.25 -7.91 -11.63
N ASN A 16 -4.45 -8.44 -11.85
CA ASN A 16 -4.99 -9.78 -11.57
C ASN A 16 -4.01 -10.85 -11.02
N VAL A 17 -4.43 -11.64 -10.02
CA VAL A 17 -3.67 -12.75 -9.38
C VAL A 17 -2.94 -13.66 -10.39
N VAL A 18 -3.53 -13.85 -11.57
CA VAL A 18 -2.95 -14.56 -12.73
C VAL A 18 -1.61 -13.97 -13.22
N ALA A 19 -1.38 -12.66 -13.13
CA ALA A 19 -0.13 -12.02 -13.51
C ALA A 19 1.06 -12.40 -12.60
N TRP A 20 0.79 -12.71 -11.32
CA TRP A 20 1.80 -13.25 -10.42
C TRP A 20 2.11 -14.72 -10.71
N PHE A 21 1.10 -15.50 -11.11
CA PHE A 21 1.21 -16.94 -11.33
C PHE A 21 1.63 -17.36 -12.74
N THR A 22 1.42 -16.53 -13.77
CA THR A 22 1.82 -16.84 -15.16
C THR A 22 3.33 -16.72 -15.40
N GLY A 23 4.09 -16.27 -14.39
CA GLY A 23 5.38 -16.89 -14.07
C GLY A 23 6.61 -16.36 -14.79
N ALA A 24 6.56 -15.26 -15.54
CA ALA A 24 7.83 -14.61 -15.96
C ALA A 24 7.66 -13.14 -16.25
N ALA A 25 6.52 -12.78 -16.84
CA ALA A 25 6.26 -11.42 -17.28
C ALA A 25 6.33 -10.43 -16.11
N PRO A 26 7.03 -9.29 -16.29
CA PRO A 26 6.89 -8.12 -15.44
C PRO A 26 5.43 -7.69 -15.27
N ILE A 27 5.06 -7.34 -14.03
CA ILE A 27 3.85 -6.57 -13.77
C ILE A 27 4.20 -5.10 -14.01
N GLU A 28 3.41 -4.43 -14.85
CA GLU A 28 3.58 -3.00 -15.08
C GLU A 28 2.88 -2.21 -13.96
N PHE A 29 3.66 -1.37 -13.28
CA PHE A 29 3.14 -0.39 -12.33
C PHE A 29 3.13 0.97 -13.03
N PRO A 30 1.98 1.45 -13.54
CA PRO A 30 1.94 2.71 -14.27
C PRO A 30 2.38 3.85 -13.35
N LYS A 31 3.31 4.67 -13.84
CA LYS A 31 3.78 5.84 -13.08
C LYS A 31 2.62 6.78 -12.80
N GLN A 32 2.53 7.24 -11.55
CA GLN A 32 1.50 8.18 -11.17
C GLN A 32 2.02 9.59 -11.26
N ALA A 33 1.26 10.46 -11.92
CA ALA A 33 1.64 11.85 -12.06
C ALA A 33 1.70 12.54 -10.69
N TYR A 34 2.78 13.28 -10.46
CA TYR A 34 2.87 14.21 -9.35
C TYR A 34 2.02 15.43 -9.67
N ASN A 35 1.05 15.73 -8.81
CA ASN A 35 0.35 17.01 -8.86
C ASN A 35 1.31 18.16 -8.48
N LYS A 36 0.88 19.41 -8.69
CA LYS A 36 1.74 20.59 -8.46
C LYS A 36 2.29 20.66 -7.04
N ASP A 37 1.46 20.36 -6.04
CA ASP A 37 1.87 20.41 -4.63
C ASP A 37 2.87 19.30 -4.30
N ALA A 38 2.68 18.09 -4.85
CA ALA A 38 3.61 16.98 -4.71
C ALA A 38 4.95 17.29 -5.39
N GLN A 39 4.96 17.94 -6.56
CA GLN A 39 6.18 18.38 -7.23
C GLN A 39 6.95 19.41 -6.39
N MET A 40 6.24 20.40 -5.83
CA MET A 40 6.84 21.42 -4.95
C MET A 40 7.41 20.80 -3.67
N ASN A 41 6.67 19.89 -3.04
CA ASN A 41 7.13 19.18 -1.85
C ASN A 41 8.37 18.33 -2.15
N MET A 42 8.34 17.55 -3.24
CA MET A 42 9.48 16.73 -3.67
C MET A 42 10.72 17.58 -3.97
N ALA A 43 10.56 18.76 -4.59
CA ALA A 43 11.67 19.68 -4.83
C ALA A 43 12.28 20.20 -3.52
N ALA A 44 11.44 20.55 -2.54
CA ALA A 44 11.91 21.02 -1.23
C ALA A 44 12.63 19.92 -0.45
N LEU A 45 12.11 18.69 -0.46
CA LEU A 45 12.73 17.53 0.17
C LEU A 45 14.11 17.23 -0.43
N LYS A 46 14.19 17.16 -1.77
CA LYS A 46 15.47 16.95 -2.48
C LYS A 46 16.48 18.04 -2.19
N GLN A 47 16.04 19.29 -2.08
CA GLN A 47 16.93 20.40 -1.73
C GLN A 47 17.45 20.28 -0.29
N SER A 48 16.62 19.81 0.63
CA SER A 48 17.01 19.58 2.03
C SER A 48 18.01 18.42 2.13
N LEU A 49 17.76 17.32 1.40
CA LEU A 49 18.65 16.16 1.38
C LEU A 49 20.04 16.49 0.82
N LYS A 50 20.17 17.46 -0.10
CA LYS A 50 21.49 17.93 -0.56
C LYS A 50 22.33 18.52 0.57
N ASN A 51 21.69 19.17 1.54
CA ASN A 51 22.37 19.78 2.68
C ASN A 51 22.67 18.73 3.76
N GLU A 52 21.80 17.72 3.89
CA GLU A 52 21.89 16.65 4.89
C GLU A 52 21.69 15.27 4.21
N PRO A 53 22.71 14.73 3.49
CA PRO A 53 22.55 13.55 2.63
C PRO A 53 22.25 12.24 3.34
N GLU A 54 22.54 12.19 4.64
CA GLU A 54 22.32 11.03 5.52
C GLU A 54 21.13 11.25 6.46
N ASP A 55 20.31 12.28 6.24
CA ASP A 55 19.08 12.45 7.02
C ASP A 55 18.11 11.30 6.70
N LEU A 56 17.96 10.41 7.68
CA LEU A 56 17.11 9.23 7.61
C LEU A 56 15.66 9.59 7.28
N ASP A 57 15.11 10.64 7.90
CA ASP A 57 13.72 11.04 7.71
C ASP A 57 13.47 11.57 6.30
N LEU A 58 14.42 12.34 5.75
CA LEU A 58 14.35 12.81 4.37
C LEU A 58 14.49 11.67 3.35
N LEU A 59 15.37 10.71 3.60
CA LEU A 59 15.53 9.52 2.76
C LEU A 59 14.25 8.67 2.75
N ILE A 60 13.66 8.40 3.92
CA ILE A 60 12.40 7.67 4.04
C ILE A 60 11.27 8.43 3.34
N GLU A 61 11.14 9.74 3.57
CA GLU A 61 10.08 10.54 2.97
C GLU A 61 10.21 10.53 1.43
N ILE A 62 11.37 10.88 0.87
CA ILE A 62 11.57 10.88 -0.59
C ILE A 62 11.34 9.49 -1.18
N GLY A 63 11.91 8.47 -0.54
CA GLY A 63 11.76 7.07 -0.94
C GLY A 63 10.29 6.62 -0.96
N SER A 64 9.54 6.95 0.10
CA SER A 64 8.11 6.65 0.17
C SER A 64 7.33 7.35 -0.94
N GLN A 65 7.57 8.64 -1.19
CA GLN A 65 6.91 9.35 -2.28
C GLN A 65 7.20 8.70 -3.64
N TYR A 66 8.45 8.30 -3.92
CA TYR A 66 8.77 7.56 -5.13
C TYR A 66 8.05 6.21 -5.21
N THR A 67 8.00 5.44 -4.12
CA THR A 67 7.23 4.17 -4.07
C THR A 67 5.78 4.42 -4.41
N LEU A 68 5.20 5.48 -3.85
CA LEU A 68 3.81 5.84 -4.08
C LEU A 68 3.55 6.41 -5.47
N HIS A 69 4.55 6.92 -6.18
CA HIS A 69 4.40 7.34 -7.57
C HIS A 69 4.82 6.28 -8.59
N ASN A 70 5.12 5.06 -8.12
CA ASN A 70 5.64 3.94 -8.91
C ASN A 70 6.98 4.26 -9.60
N ASP A 71 7.75 5.18 -9.04
CA ASP A 71 9.17 5.38 -9.37
C ASP A 71 10.03 4.37 -8.59
N ILE A 72 9.80 3.08 -8.86
CA ILE A 72 10.27 1.95 -8.05
C ILE A 72 11.79 1.95 -7.86
N GLU A 73 12.56 2.21 -8.92
CA GLU A 73 14.03 2.23 -8.87
C GLU A 73 14.56 3.40 -8.03
N LEU A 74 13.99 4.61 -8.22
CA LEU A 74 14.37 5.79 -7.42
C LEU A 74 14.02 5.62 -5.95
N ALA A 75 12.91 4.95 -5.65
CA ALA A 75 12.55 4.58 -4.30
C ALA A 75 13.55 3.59 -3.69
N ALA A 76 13.98 2.58 -4.46
CA ALA A 76 14.93 1.57 -4.00
C ALA A 76 16.25 2.19 -3.57
N ASP A 77 16.75 3.19 -4.29
CA ASP A 77 17.98 3.91 -3.94
C ASP A 77 17.86 4.61 -2.58
N HIS A 78 16.81 5.41 -2.38
CA HIS A 78 16.66 6.22 -1.16
C HIS A 78 16.30 5.36 0.06
N LEU A 79 15.38 4.40 -0.13
CA LEU A 79 14.96 3.49 0.93
C LEU A 79 16.08 2.51 1.28
N GLY A 80 16.83 2.02 0.29
CA GLY A 80 18.02 1.19 0.51
C GLY A 80 19.03 1.90 1.39
N HIS A 81 19.34 3.16 1.07
CA HIS A 81 20.23 3.98 1.89
C HIS A 81 19.68 4.21 3.32
N ALA A 82 18.37 4.43 3.46
CA ALA A 82 17.73 4.57 4.78
C ALA A 82 17.90 3.31 5.65
N VAL A 83 17.73 2.10 5.09
CA VAL A 83 17.95 0.85 5.85
C VAL A 83 19.44 0.55 6.08
N GLU A 84 20.36 1.07 5.26
CA GLU A 84 21.80 0.97 5.55
C GLU A 84 22.20 1.82 6.75
N ILE A 85 21.68 3.06 6.84
CA ILE A 85 21.92 3.97 7.96
C ILE A 85 21.26 3.44 9.24
N ALA A 86 20.00 3.02 9.15
CA ALA A 86 19.20 2.60 10.29
C ALA A 86 18.54 1.22 10.04
N PRO A 87 19.32 0.13 10.10
CA PRO A 87 18.84 -1.22 9.77
C PRO A 87 17.79 -1.77 10.73
N ASN A 88 17.49 -1.07 11.83
CA ASN A 88 16.46 -1.45 12.78
C ASN A 88 15.29 -0.45 12.85
N ASP A 89 15.31 0.61 12.03
CA ASP A 89 14.19 1.54 11.98
C ASP A 89 12.95 0.86 11.35
N PRO A 90 11.83 0.75 12.10
CA PRO A 90 10.65 0.05 11.61
C PRO A 90 10.00 0.73 10.39
N LEU A 91 10.04 2.06 10.32
CA LEU A 91 9.42 2.81 9.23
C LEU A 91 10.23 2.66 7.93
N ALA A 92 11.56 2.77 8.01
CA ALA A 92 12.46 2.50 6.90
C ALA A 92 12.27 1.08 6.36
N LYS A 93 12.23 0.08 7.26
CA LYS A 93 11.97 -1.32 6.90
C LYS A 93 10.63 -1.50 6.20
N ALA A 94 9.57 -0.91 6.74
CA ALA A 94 8.23 -1.05 6.17
C ALA A 94 8.18 -0.49 4.75
N TRP A 95 8.66 0.74 4.53
CA TRP A 95 8.69 1.35 3.20
C TRP A 95 9.62 0.63 2.23
N TYR A 96 10.83 0.30 2.66
CA TYR A 96 11.80 -0.43 1.84
C TYR A 96 11.21 -1.75 1.33
N ASN A 97 10.60 -2.53 2.21
CA ASN A 97 10.03 -3.82 1.83
C ASN A 97 8.71 -3.67 1.04
N ALA A 98 7.92 -2.62 1.28
CA ALA A 98 6.77 -2.31 0.43
C ALA A 98 7.22 -1.99 -1.02
N ASN A 99 8.33 -1.27 -1.19
CA ASN A 99 8.94 -1.05 -2.50
C ASN A 99 9.48 -2.35 -3.12
N ARG A 100 10.17 -3.18 -2.33
CA ARG A 100 10.69 -4.48 -2.80
C ARG A 100 9.59 -5.44 -3.25
N ALA A 101 8.41 -5.37 -2.66
CA ALA A 101 7.24 -6.12 -3.15
C ALA A 101 6.88 -5.69 -4.59
N LYS A 102 6.97 -4.39 -4.91
CA LYS A 102 6.78 -3.88 -6.29
C LYS A 102 7.92 -4.28 -7.20
N GLU A 103 9.18 -4.20 -6.75
CA GLU A 103 10.34 -4.69 -7.51
C GLU A 103 10.19 -6.17 -7.86
N ALA A 104 9.71 -6.99 -6.92
CA ALA A 104 9.38 -8.38 -7.18
C ALA A 104 8.28 -8.50 -8.26
N GLY A 105 7.20 -7.73 -8.18
CA GLY A 105 6.16 -7.73 -9.22
C GLY A 105 6.70 -7.33 -10.60
N ALA A 106 7.51 -6.27 -10.65
CA ALA A 106 8.03 -5.66 -11.87
C ALA A 106 9.17 -6.43 -12.53
N MET A 107 9.75 -7.44 -11.85
CA MET A 107 10.89 -8.15 -12.42
C MET A 107 10.49 -9.18 -13.48
N LEU A 108 11.34 -9.33 -14.49
CA LEU A 108 11.38 -10.50 -15.35
C LEU A 108 11.95 -11.67 -14.54
N ASP A 109 11.23 -12.78 -14.50
CA ASP A 109 11.67 -13.96 -13.77
C ASP A 109 11.64 -15.21 -14.66
N LEU A 110 12.81 -15.63 -15.15
CA LEU A 110 12.93 -16.82 -15.99
C LEU A 110 12.80 -18.14 -15.20
N SER A 111 12.61 -18.07 -13.87
CA SER A 111 12.39 -19.24 -13.00
C SER A 111 10.91 -19.60 -12.83
N MET A 112 10.07 -19.30 -13.83
CA MET A 112 8.62 -19.55 -13.77
C MET A 112 7.94 -18.84 -12.59
N GLY A 113 8.47 -17.68 -12.17
CA GLY A 113 7.90 -16.82 -11.13
C GLY A 113 8.31 -17.21 -9.71
N LEU A 114 9.09 -18.27 -9.53
CA LEU A 114 9.50 -18.75 -8.21
C LEU A 114 10.37 -17.74 -7.46
N TYR A 115 11.32 -17.10 -8.14
CA TYR A 115 12.19 -16.10 -7.53
C TYR A 115 11.45 -14.80 -7.21
N LYS A 116 10.50 -14.41 -8.06
CA LYS A 116 9.54 -13.32 -7.81
C LYS A 116 8.73 -13.58 -6.54
N LEU A 117 8.11 -14.76 -6.41
CA LEU A 117 7.34 -15.14 -5.24
C LEU A 117 8.20 -15.24 -3.97
N TYR A 118 9.45 -15.73 -4.09
CA TYR A 118 10.41 -15.72 -2.99
C TYR A 118 10.70 -14.31 -2.49
N LYS A 119 11.05 -13.37 -3.39
CA LYS A 119 11.29 -11.96 -3.03
C LYS A 119 10.07 -11.29 -2.44
N LEU A 120 8.89 -11.56 -3.00
CA LEU A 120 7.62 -11.06 -2.48
C LEU A 120 7.43 -11.53 -1.04
N ASN A 121 7.48 -12.85 -0.80
CA ASN A 121 7.27 -13.42 0.53
C ASN A 121 8.28 -12.89 1.57
N ASP A 122 9.56 -12.78 1.19
CA ASP A 122 10.59 -12.18 2.04
C ASP A 122 10.24 -10.73 2.41
N SER A 123 9.82 -9.93 1.43
CA SER A 123 9.41 -8.54 1.65
C SER A 123 8.22 -8.46 2.62
N LEU A 124 7.19 -9.28 2.43
CA LEU A 124 5.98 -9.29 3.27
C LEU A 124 6.28 -9.70 4.72
N LYS A 125 7.16 -10.67 4.92
CA LYS A 125 7.65 -11.05 6.25
C LYS A 125 8.36 -9.89 6.94
N ASN A 126 9.21 -9.16 6.24
CA ASN A 126 9.93 -8.03 6.80
C ASN A 126 9.01 -6.84 7.13
N ILE A 127 7.96 -6.59 6.35
CA ILE A 127 6.91 -5.61 6.72
C ILE A 127 6.20 -6.03 8.01
N SER A 128 5.88 -7.32 8.15
CA SER A 128 5.26 -7.85 9.38
C SER A 128 6.16 -7.69 10.60
N GLN A 129 7.47 -7.93 10.42
CA GLN A 129 8.46 -7.71 11.47
C GLN A 129 8.57 -6.23 11.87
N ALA A 130 8.42 -5.29 10.93
CA ALA A 130 8.36 -3.87 11.25
C ALA A 130 7.16 -3.54 12.15
N VAL A 131 5.98 -4.10 11.88
CA VAL A 131 4.81 -3.95 12.76
C VAL A 131 5.05 -4.58 14.14
N ILE A 132 5.72 -5.74 14.22
CA ILE A 132 6.09 -6.35 15.51
C ILE A 132 7.03 -5.44 16.30
N ALA A 133 7.99 -4.78 15.63
CA ALA A 133 8.94 -3.87 16.26
C ALA A 133 8.28 -2.54 16.70
N ALA A 134 7.27 -2.06 15.97
CA ALA A 134 6.53 -0.84 16.27
C ALA A 134 5.00 -1.06 16.25
N PRO A 135 4.46 -1.82 17.23
CA PRO A 135 3.07 -2.30 17.18
C PRO A 135 2.02 -1.21 17.37
N ASN A 136 2.40 0.01 17.73
CA ASN A 136 1.49 1.15 17.86
C ASN A 136 1.78 2.25 16.85
N ASP A 137 2.70 2.04 15.91
CA ASP A 137 2.99 3.01 14.87
C ASP A 137 1.95 2.91 13.75
N LEU A 138 1.18 3.99 13.62
CA LEU A 138 0.12 4.12 12.63
C LEU A 138 0.65 3.94 11.20
N SER A 139 1.79 4.55 10.88
CA SER A 139 2.34 4.54 9.52
C SER A 139 2.80 3.14 9.14
N VAL A 140 3.51 2.46 10.05
CA VAL A 140 4.02 1.10 9.82
C VAL A 140 2.88 0.12 9.59
N ARG A 141 1.81 0.19 10.40
CA ARG A 141 0.60 -0.64 10.21
C ARG A 141 -0.14 -0.31 8.92
N LEU A 142 -0.25 0.97 8.58
CA LEU A 142 -0.92 1.39 7.35
C LEU A 142 -0.19 0.85 6.11
N ILE A 143 1.14 0.89 6.11
CA ILE A 143 1.97 0.32 5.04
C ILE A 143 1.72 -1.19 4.92
N ARG A 144 1.72 -1.94 6.03
CA ARG A 144 1.42 -3.38 6.00
C ARG A 144 0.05 -3.65 5.41
N MET A 145 -0.98 -3.03 5.97
CA MET A 145 -2.36 -3.21 5.56
C MET A 145 -2.56 -2.89 4.07
N ALA A 146 -2.12 -1.73 3.62
CA ALA A 146 -2.30 -1.33 2.23
C ALA A 146 -1.49 -2.22 1.27
N THR A 147 -0.27 -2.60 1.62
CA THR A 147 0.53 -3.53 0.80
C THR A 147 -0.16 -4.89 0.70
N PHE A 148 -0.62 -5.43 1.83
CA PHE A 148 -1.18 -6.78 1.90
C PHE A 148 -2.57 -6.85 1.24
N ALA A 149 -3.42 -5.85 1.47
CA ALA A 149 -4.75 -5.75 0.86
C ALA A 149 -4.67 -5.73 -0.68
N ASN A 150 -3.64 -5.12 -1.24
CA ASN A 150 -3.46 -5.03 -2.69
C ASN A 150 -2.82 -6.26 -3.34
N ILE A 151 -2.09 -7.08 -2.56
CA ILE A 151 -1.51 -8.33 -3.07
C ILE A 151 -2.53 -9.48 -3.01
N GLY A 152 -3.46 -9.44 -2.06
CA GLY A 152 -4.51 -10.44 -1.92
C GLY A 152 -3.96 -11.83 -1.57
N ASP A 153 -4.60 -12.87 -2.08
CA ASP A 153 -4.43 -14.26 -1.62
C ASP A 153 -3.06 -14.88 -1.95
N ILE A 154 -2.28 -14.23 -2.83
CA ILE A 154 -0.88 -14.62 -3.08
C ILE A 154 -0.01 -14.36 -1.84
N ASN A 155 -0.43 -13.43 -0.98
CA ASN A 155 0.26 -13.12 0.26
C ASN A 155 -0.03 -14.21 1.32
N PRO A 156 0.96 -15.01 1.73
CA PRO A 156 0.76 -16.04 2.76
C PRO A 156 0.48 -15.46 4.17
N LEU A 157 0.60 -14.14 4.33
CA LEU A 157 0.33 -13.39 5.56
C LEU A 157 -0.90 -12.48 5.40
N PHE A 158 -1.76 -12.73 4.40
CA PHE A 158 -2.90 -11.88 4.07
C PHE A 158 -3.83 -11.63 5.27
N ASP A 159 -4.07 -12.65 6.09
CA ASP A 159 -4.94 -12.56 7.28
C ASP A 159 -4.53 -11.46 8.27
N GLN A 160 -3.27 -11.04 8.27
CA GLN A 160 -2.78 -9.94 9.12
C GLN A 160 -3.43 -8.59 8.79
N VAL A 161 -3.99 -8.42 7.60
CA VAL A 161 -4.80 -7.24 7.25
C VAL A 161 -5.97 -7.08 8.23
N PHE A 162 -6.60 -8.17 8.65
CA PHE A 162 -7.73 -8.14 9.58
C PHE A 162 -7.30 -7.94 11.04
N GLU A 163 -6.01 -8.14 11.36
CA GLU A 163 -5.46 -7.66 12.63
C GLU A 163 -5.33 -6.14 12.63
N ASP A 164 -4.87 -5.56 11.50
CA ASP A 164 -4.80 -4.11 11.32
C ASP A 164 -6.20 -3.48 11.29
N GLU A 165 -7.20 -4.13 10.68
CA GLU A 165 -8.60 -3.71 10.73
C GLU A 165 -9.08 -3.45 12.16
N LYS A 166 -8.89 -4.43 13.05
CA LYS A 166 -9.30 -4.34 14.46
C LYS A 166 -8.56 -3.19 15.17
N TRP A 167 -7.28 -3.03 14.88
CA TRP A 167 -6.47 -1.96 15.47
C TRP A 167 -6.92 -0.58 15.00
N PHE A 168 -7.10 -0.37 13.70
CA PHE A 168 -7.56 0.88 13.12
C PHE A 168 -9.00 1.22 13.54
N ALA A 169 -9.90 0.23 13.60
CA ALA A 169 -11.26 0.45 14.10
C ALA A 169 -11.25 0.96 15.56
N SER A 170 -10.42 0.37 16.42
CA SER A 170 -10.23 0.83 17.81
C SER A 170 -9.62 2.24 17.89
N LEU A 171 -8.68 2.57 16.99
CA LEU A 171 -8.09 3.90 16.91
C LEU A 171 -9.13 4.95 16.47
N LEU A 172 -9.91 4.64 15.44
CA LEU A 172 -10.92 5.55 14.90
C LEU A 172 -12.07 5.78 15.88
N ASP A 173 -12.48 4.76 16.63
CA ASP A 173 -13.50 4.89 17.69
C ASP A 173 -13.03 5.85 18.80
N LYS A 174 -11.77 5.75 19.22
CA LYS A 174 -11.22 6.56 20.32
C LYS A 174 -10.79 7.96 19.90
N GLN A 175 -10.26 8.10 18.69
CA GLN A 175 -9.50 9.29 18.26
C GLN A 175 -9.80 9.70 16.82
N GLY A 176 -10.87 9.20 16.19
CA GLY A 176 -11.15 9.40 14.76
C GLY A 176 -11.18 10.86 14.31
N HIS A 177 -11.58 11.79 15.19
CA HIS A 177 -11.57 13.23 14.91
C HIS A 177 -10.16 13.81 14.67
N TYR A 178 -9.13 13.20 15.25
CA TYR A 178 -7.73 13.63 15.12
C TYR A 178 -6.99 12.91 14.00
N ILE A 179 -7.60 11.88 13.42
CA ILE A 179 -7.02 11.13 12.32
C ILE A 179 -7.30 11.90 11.01
N PRO A 180 -6.27 12.24 10.22
CA PRO A 180 -6.45 12.86 8.92
C PRO A 180 -7.35 12.03 8.00
N ASP A 181 -8.15 12.71 7.19
CA ASP A 181 -9.10 12.08 6.28
C ASP A 181 -8.40 11.23 5.20
N GLU A 182 -7.15 11.53 4.89
CA GLU A 182 -6.31 10.71 4.02
C GLU A 182 -6.01 9.34 4.63
N VAL A 183 -5.71 9.28 5.94
CA VAL A 183 -5.49 8.01 6.64
C VAL A 183 -6.78 7.19 6.60
N LYS A 184 -7.93 7.83 6.87
CA LYS A 184 -9.24 7.16 6.84
C LYS A 184 -9.57 6.64 5.45
N SER A 185 -9.32 7.46 4.42
CA SER A 185 -9.51 7.08 3.02
C SER A 185 -8.70 5.83 2.69
N GLN A 186 -7.42 5.83 3.06
CA GLN A 186 -6.54 4.69 2.83
C GLN A 186 -6.98 3.45 3.61
N PHE A 187 -7.42 3.62 4.84
CA PHE A 187 -7.97 2.54 5.63
C PHE A 187 -9.20 1.92 4.97
N TYR A 188 -10.23 2.71 4.69
CA TYR A 188 -11.49 2.19 4.16
C TYR A 188 -11.32 1.54 2.78
N LEU A 189 -10.57 2.18 1.88
CA LEU A 189 -10.37 1.63 0.55
C LEU A 189 -9.50 0.35 0.58
N SER A 190 -8.48 0.28 1.45
CA SER A 190 -7.70 -0.96 1.65
C SER A 190 -8.57 -2.10 2.19
N MET A 191 -9.47 -1.80 3.14
CA MET A 191 -10.35 -2.83 3.69
C MET A 191 -11.38 -3.29 2.67
N ALA A 192 -11.96 -2.40 1.88
CA ALA A 192 -12.83 -2.79 0.77
C ALA A 192 -12.11 -3.75 -0.20
N GLN A 193 -10.87 -3.42 -0.58
CA GLN A 193 -10.03 -4.29 -1.43
C GLN A 193 -9.71 -5.63 -0.77
N ALA A 194 -9.38 -5.65 0.53
CA ALA A 194 -9.09 -6.91 1.24
C ALA A 194 -10.32 -7.83 1.30
N TYR A 195 -11.51 -7.27 1.54
CA TYR A 195 -12.73 -8.07 1.54
C TYR A 195 -13.17 -8.54 0.14
N LEU A 196 -12.69 -7.90 -0.94
CA LEU A 196 -12.86 -8.42 -2.30
C LEU A 196 -12.01 -9.69 -2.55
N PHE A 197 -10.84 -9.81 -1.92
CA PHE A 197 -9.97 -10.98 -2.08
C PHE A 197 -10.30 -12.14 -1.14
N LYS A 198 -10.94 -11.85 0.00
CA LYS A 198 -11.20 -12.87 1.03
C LYS A 198 -11.96 -14.09 0.47
N ASP A 199 -11.28 -15.25 0.44
CA ASP A 199 -11.74 -16.54 -0.10
C ASP A 199 -13.08 -17.06 0.49
N ASP A 200 -13.37 -16.77 1.77
CA ASP A 200 -14.62 -17.17 2.43
C ASP A 200 -15.75 -16.22 2.04
N ALA A 201 -16.37 -16.47 0.87
CA ALA A 201 -17.53 -15.78 0.29
C ALA A 201 -17.49 -14.26 0.46
N VAL A 202 -17.10 -13.55 -0.61
CA VAL A 202 -17.14 -12.08 -0.77
C VAL A 202 -18.11 -11.46 0.24
N ASP A 203 -17.57 -10.83 1.29
CA ASP A 203 -18.38 -10.24 2.35
C ASP A 203 -18.92 -8.90 1.82
N ALA A 204 -19.93 -9.00 0.95
CA ALA A 204 -20.52 -7.88 0.23
C ALA A 204 -20.99 -6.78 1.19
N ASN A 205 -21.43 -7.16 2.40
CA ASN A 205 -21.82 -6.21 3.44
C ASN A 205 -20.61 -5.41 3.93
N LYS A 206 -19.47 -6.07 4.19
CA LYS A 206 -18.23 -5.39 4.59
C LYS A 206 -17.67 -4.49 3.50
N ILE A 207 -17.65 -4.96 2.25
CA ILE A 207 -17.20 -4.16 1.11
C ILE A 207 -18.06 -2.89 1.00
N GLN A 208 -19.38 -3.06 0.97
CA GLN A 208 -20.33 -1.95 0.91
C GLN A 208 -20.13 -0.98 2.09
N THR A 209 -19.97 -1.49 3.30
CA THR A 209 -19.75 -0.67 4.50
C THR A 209 -18.51 0.22 4.34
N TYR A 210 -17.39 -0.33 3.89
CA TYR A 210 -16.16 0.44 3.71
C TYR A 210 -16.25 1.45 2.57
N LEU A 211 -16.90 1.09 1.46
CA LEU A 211 -17.16 2.03 0.36
C LEU A 211 -18.06 3.19 0.80
N GLU A 212 -19.07 2.95 1.64
CA GLU A 212 -19.93 3.99 2.21
C GLU A 212 -19.17 4.89 3.19
N LEU A 213 -18.35 4.31 4.06
CA LEU A 213 -17.48 5.06 4.97
C LEU A 213 -16.51 5.97 4.20
N TYR A 214 -15.95 5.47 3.09
CA TYR A 214 -15.16 6.31 2.20
C TYR A 214 -15.98 7.43 1.55
N LYS A 215 -17.19 7.14 1.03
CA LYS A 215 -18.09 8.16 0.47
C LYS A 215 -18.38 9.28 1.47
N ALA A 216 -18.48 8.97 2.76
CA ALA A 216 -18.76 9.93 3.82
C ALA A 216 -17.58 10.86 4.18
N ILE A 217 -16.35 10.59 3.71
CA ILE A 217 -15.19 11.45 3.98
C ILE A 217 -15.35 12.80 3.26
N PRO A 218 -15.20 13.95 3.92
CA PRO A 218 -15.43 15.25 3.29
C PRO A 218 -14.35 15.61 2.27
N GLU A 219 -13.07 15.38 2.59
CA GLU A 219 -11.94 15.68 1.71
C GLU A 219 -11.40 14.40 1.07
N LYS A 220 -11.49 14.31 -0.27
CA LYS A 220 -11.00 13.17 -1.04
C LYS A 220 -9.95 13.62 -2.05
N LYS A 221 -8.90 12.83 -2.20
CA LYS A 221 -7.88 13.07 -3.24
C LYS A 221 -8.31 12.47 -4.57
N ALA A 222 -7.81 13.03 -5.66
CA ALA A 222 -8.10 12.56 -7.02
C ALA A 222 -7.69 11.08 -7.23
N SER A 223 -6.55 10.66 -6.68
CA SER A 223 -6.09 9.27 -6.71
C SER A 223 -7.08 8.32 -6.03
N ASP A 224 -7.61 8.73 -4.88
CA ASP A 224 -8.54 7.91 -4.10
C ASP A 224 -9.88 7.75 -4.83
N LEU A 225 -10.30 8.76 -5.60
CA LEU A 225 -11.51 8.70 -6.43
C LEU A 225 -11.38 7.70 -7.59
N GLU A 226 -10.22 7.63 -8.23
CA GLU A 226 -9.96 6.65 -9.29
C GLU A 226 -10.01 5.22 -8.73
N HIS A 227 -9.31 4.98 -7.61
CA HIS A 227 -9.33 3.67 -6.95
C HIS A 227 -10.74 3.29 -6.49
N PHE A 228 -11.46 4.22 -5.86
CA PHE A 228 -12.83 4.02 -5.45
C PHE A 228 -13.74 3.63 -6.64
N SER A 229 -13.62 4.34 -7.75
CA SER A 229 -14.44 4.07 -8.96
C SER A 229 -14.16 2.67 -9.52
N LYS A 230 -12.90 2.23 -9.49
CA LYS A 230 -12.52 0.88 -9.89
C LYS A 230 -13.12 -0.18 -8.96
N MET A 231 -12.97 -0.02 -7.64
CA MET A 231 -13.53 -0.97 -6.67
C MET A 231 -15.05 -1.05 -6.73
N GLU A 232 -15.73 0.08 -6.95
CA GLU A 232 -17.19 0.09 -7.13
C GLU A 232 -17.59 -0.69 -8.39
N ALA A 233 -16.85 -0.53 -9.50
CA ALA A 233 -17.08 -1.31 -10.71
C ALA A 233 -16.81 -2.82 -10.52
N ASP A 234 -15.71 -3.17 -9.86
CA ASP A 234 -15.35 -4.56 -9.56
C ASP A 234 -16.40 -5.23 -8.65
N PHE A 235 -16.87 -4.51 -7.63
CA PHE A 235 -17.94 -4.98 -6.74
C PHE A 235 -19.28 -5.19 -7.46
N ILE A 236 -19.69 -4.23 -8.32
CA ILE A 236 -20.91 -4.37 -9.13
C ILE A 236 -20.82 -5.60 -10.05
N SER A 237 -19.67 -5.79 -10.71
CA SER A 237 -19.45 -6.92 -11.63
C SER A 237 -19.61 -8.28 -10.92
N ILE A 238 -19.07 -8.41 -9.71
CA ILE A 238 -19.22 -9.64 -8.89
C ILE A 238 -20.68 -9.84 -8.50
N HIS A 239 -21.33 -8.80 -7.99
CA HIS A 239 -22.71 -8.87 -7.50
C HIS A 239 -23.74 -9.17 -8.60
N ASP A 240 -23.55 -8.63 -9.81
CA ASP A 240 -24.39 -8.91 -10.97
C ASP A 240 -24.13 -10.32 -11.54
N GLY A 241 -22.88 -10.80 -11.48
CA GLY A 241 -22.51 -12.17 -11.85
C GLY A 241 -23.18 -13.23 -10.97
N GLU A 242 -23.27 -12.98 -9.66
CA GLU A 242 -23.97 -13.87 -8.72
C GLU A 242 -25.50 -13.88 -8.92
N ARG A 243 -26.09 -12.76 -9.39
CA ARG A 243 -27.53 -12.69 -9.75
C ARG A 243 -27.87 -13.35 -11.07
N GLY A 244 -26.94 -13.40 -12.02
CA GLY A 244 -27.13 -14.05 -13.33
C GLY A 244 -26.96 -15.57 -13.32
N ALA A 245 -26.44 -16.13 -12.22
CA ALA A 245 -26.19 -17.56 -12.03
C ALA A 245 -27.22 -18.26 -11.12
N ALA A 246 -28.23 -17.54 -10.63
CA ALA A 246 -29.35 -18.03 -9.80
C ALA A 246 -30.64 -18.16 -10.61
#